data_AF-A0AAN8WID4-F1
#
_entry.id   AF-A0AAN8WID4-F1
#
_cell.length_a   1.000
_cell.length_b   1.000
_cell.length_c   1.000
_cell.angle_alpha   90.00
_cell.angle_beta   90.00
_cell.angle_gamma   90.00
#
_symmetry.space_group_name_H-M   'P 1'
#
loop_
_entity.id
_entity.type
_entity.pdbx_description
1 polymer ?
#
loop_
_entity_poly.entity_id
_entity_poly.type
_entity_poly.pdbx_seq_one_letter_code
_entity_poly.pdbx_strand_id
1 'polypeptide(L)'
;MVVGGLPAGGLTWEGLNVSYGCPNNTMTDSGETEFILSFNGSHWTEMDPEFICLETCPTDPFTPTTNMAVNNYTGVPVVGMVVEYYCAGGRFVDTETSYISVCNGTHWNVSIIFLRGQYDNSD
;
A
#
# COMPACT_ATOMS: atom_id res chain seq x y z
N MET A 1 -17.28 -44.34 4.60
CA MET A 1 -17.68 -43.07 3.99
C MET A 1 -19.14 -43.22 3.64
N VAL A 2 -20.04 -42.63 4.45
CA VAL A 2 -21.49 -42.85 4.30
C VAL A 2 -21.98 -41.95 3.16
N VAL A 3 -22.56 -42.56 2.13
CA VAL A 3 -23.23 -41.87 1.03
C VAL A 3 -24.63 -41.52 1.52
N GLY A 4 -24.82 -40.28 1.96
CA GLY A 4 -26.12 -39.74 2.37
C GLY A 4 -26.86 -39.17 1.17
N GLY A 5 -28.09 -39.65 0.92
CA GLY A 5 -28.95 -39.21 -0.18
C GLY A 5 -29.35 -37.73 -0.04
N LEU A 6 -29.33 -37.03 -1.18
CA LEU A 6 -29.77 -35.64 -1.30
C LEU A 6 -31.30 -35.53 -1.18
N PRO A 7 -31.84 -34.57 -0.40
CA PRO A 7 -33.19 -34.09 -0.60
C PRO A 7 -33.27 -33.20 -1.85
N ALA A 8 -34.36 -33.32 -2.60
CA ALA A 8 -34.68 -32.54 -3.81
C ALA A 8 -35.08 -31.09 -3.49
N GLY A 9 -34.17 -30.34 -2.88
CA GLY A 9 -34.23 -28.88 -2.74
C GLY A 9 -32.84 -28.36 -3.06
N GLY A 10 -32.66 -27.78 -4.25
CA GLY A 10 -31.36 -27.32 -4.72
C GLY A 10 -30.73 -26.38 -3.71
N LEU A 11 -29.58 -26.76 -3.16
CA LEU A 11 -28.75 -25.86 -2.38
C LEU A 11 -28.33 -24.72 -3.31
N THR A 12 -29.02 -23.60 -3.26
CA THR A 12 -28.57 -22.37 -3.91
C THR A 12 -27.44 -21.84 -3.04
N TRP A 13 -26.20 -22.14 -3.43
CA TRP A 13 -24.99 -21.55 -2.85
C TRP A 13 -24.90 -20.03 -3.11
N GLU A 14 -25.88 -19.47 -3.81
CA GLU A 14 -26.04 -18.05 -4.09
C GLU A 14 -26.10 -17.23 -2.80
N GLY A 15 -25.27 -16.17 -2.74
CA GLY A 15 -25.14 -15.31 -1.58
C GLY A 15 -24.14 -15.81 -0.52
N LEU A 16 -23.38 -16.87 -0.80
CA LEU A 16 -22.25 -17.26 0.04
C LEU A 16 -21.05 -16.38 -0.21
N ASN A 17 -20.41 -15.98 0.89
CA ASN A 17 -19.22 -15.16 0.89
C ASN A 17 -18.06 -15.95 1.49
N VAL A 18 -16.90 -15.90 0.84
CA VAL A 18 -15.66 -16.50 1.34
C VAL A 18 -14.64 -15.38 1.47
N SER A 19 -14.05 -15.24 2.65
CA SER A 19 -12.91 -14.34 2.85
C SER A 19 -11.60 -15.05 2.55
N TYR A 20 -10.72 -14.36 1.84
CA TYR A 20 -9.36 -14.77 1.55
C TYR A 20 -8.41 -13.75 2.15
N GLY A 21 -7.42 -14.23 2.90
CA GLY A 21 -6.38 -13.40 3.46
C GLY A 21 -5.20 -13.22 2.51
N CYS A 22 -4.58 -12.05 2.59
CA CYS A 22 -3.28 -11.77 2.02
C CYS A 22 -2.21 -12.70 2.62
N PRO A 23 -1.21 -13.13 1.85
CA PRO A 23 -0.03 -13.82 2.37
C PRO A 23 0.68 -13.02 3.47
N ASN A 24 1.48 -13.70 4.30
CA ASN A 24 2.23 -13.05 5.37
C ASN A 24 3.07 -11.87 4.84
N ASN A 25 3.07 -10.75 5.57
CA ASN A 25 3.76 -9.50 5.21
C ASN A 25 3.26 -8.87 3.91
N THR A 26 1.98 -9.08 3.57
CA THR A 26 1.34 -8.37 2.46
C THR A 26 -0.01 -7.79 2.89
N MET A 27 -0.37 -6.63 2.36
CA MET A 27 -1.66 -5.95 2.56
C MET A 27 -1.89 -4.92 1.45
N THR A 28 -3.10 -4.37 1.35
CA THR A 28 -3.40 -3.28 0.40
C THR A 28 -2.72 -1.96 0.82
N ASP A 29 -2.76 -0.96 -0.05
CA ASP A 29 -2.32 0.41 0.26
C ASP A 29 -3.18 1.10 1.34
N SER A 30 -4.44 0.68 1.47
CA SER A 30 -5.38 1.04 2.54
C SER A 30 -5.14 0.29 3.87
N GLY A 31 -4.32 -0.76 3.86
CA GLY A 31 -4.01 -1.58 5.03
C GLY A 31 -4.94 -2.77 5.27
N GLU A 32 -5.74 -3.14 4.28
CA GLU A 32 -6.62 -4.30 4.33
C GLU A 32 -5.83 -5.57 4.04
N THR A 33 -6.10 -6.62 4.83
CA THR A 33 -5.42 -7.91 4.72
C THR A 33 -6.32 -9.01 4.19
N GLU A 34 -7.58 -8.71 3.90
CA GLU A 34 -8.56 -9.72 3.48
C GLU A 34 -9.50 -9.15 2.41
N PHE A 35 -9.87 -9.99 1.45
CA PHE A 35 -10.88 -9.70 0.44
C PHE A 35 -11.96 -10.76 0.42
N ILE A 36 -13.12 -10.40 -0.12
CA ILE A 36 -14.30 -11.27 -0.12
C ILE A 36 -14.66 -11.66 -1.54
N LEU A 37 -14.82 -12.95 -1.77
CA LEU A 37 -15.47 -13.51 -2.95
C LEU A 37 -16.93 -13.81 -2.63
N SER A 38 -17.84 -13.38 -3.50
CA SER A 38 -19.26 -13.70 -3.41
C SER A 38 -19.68 -14.66 -4.53
N PHE A 39 -20.43 -15.71 -4.20
CA PHE A 39 -20.96 -16.65 -5.18
C PHE A 39 -22.34 -16.20 -5.67
N ASN A 40 -22.47 -15.90 -6.96
CA ASN A 40 -23.72 -15.42 -7.56
C ASN A 40 -24.64 -16.53 -8.10
N GLY A 41 -24.40 -17.77 -7.68
CA GLY A 41 -25.13 -18.95 -8.17
C GLY A 41 -24.47 -19.65 -9.37
N SER A 42 -23.54 -19.01 -10.07
CA SER A 42 -22.83 -19.61 -11.22
C SER A 42 -21.30 -19.52 -11.15
N HIS A 43 -20.76 -18.43 -10.62
CA HIS A 43 -19.33 -18.23 -10.45
C HIS A 43 -19.03 -17.38 -9.22
N TRP A 44 -17.77 -17.43 -8.78
CA TRP A 44 -17.24 -16.54 -7.75
C TRP A 44 -16.93 -15.19 -8.37
N THR A 45 -17.40 -14.13 -7.73
CA THR A 45 -17.14 -12.74 -8.13
C THR A 45 -16.40 -12.05 -6.99
N GLU A 46 -15.30 -11.38 -7.31
CA GLU A 46 -14.60 -10.51 -6.36
C GLU A 46 -15.49 -9.32 -6.01
N MET A 47 -15.65 -9.05 -4.72
CA MET A 47 -16.40 -7.86 -4.26
C MET A 47 -15.60 -6.57 -4.46
N ASP A 48 -14.27 -6.69 -4.42
CA ASP A 48 -13.34 -5.60 -4.66
C ASP A 48 -12.29 -6.03 -5.69
N PRO A 49 -12.50 -5.71 -6.99
CA PRO A 49 -11.58 -6.09 -8.06
C PRO A 49 -10.29 -5.25 -8.07
N GLU A 50 -10.22 -4.16 -7.29
CA GLU A 50 -9.00 -3.36 -7.13
C GLU A 50 -8.14 -3.84 -5.96
N PHE A 51 -8.61 -4.86 -5.22
CA PHE A 51 -7.88 -5.44 -4.10
C PHE A 51 -6.60 -6.15 -4.57
N ILE A 52 -5.45 -5.60 -4.19
CA ILE A 52 -4.13 -6.16 -4.49
C ILE A 52 -3.31 -6.23 -3.20
N CYS A 53 -2.86 -7.42 -2.83
CA CYS A 53 -1.91 -7.60 -1.74
C CYS A 53 -0.52 -7.12 -2.17
N LEU A 54 -0.04 -6.02 -1.58
CA LEU A 54 1.29 -5.48 -1.77
C LEU A 54 2.22 -5.94 -0.65
N GLU A 55 3.50 -6.15 -0.95
CA GLU A 55 4.49 -6.45 0.09
C GLU A 55 4.65 -5.27 1.05
N THR A 56 4.71 -5.55 2.35
CA THR A 56 4.86 -4.54 3.41
C THR A 56 6.33 -4.31 3.76
N CYS A 57 6.64 -3.11 4.22
CA CYS A 57 7.92 -2.83 4.86
C CYS A 57 7.88 -3.24 6.34
N PRO A 58 8.99 -3.71 6.90
CA PRO A 58 9.04 -4.18 8.28
C PRO A 58 8.88 -3.05 9.31
N THR A 59 9.13 -1.80 8.91
CA THR A 59 9.04 -0.63 9.78
C THR A 59 8.48 0.55 9.03
N ASP A 60 7.98 1.54 9.77
CA ASP A 60 7.72 2.88 9.26
C ASP A 60 9.01 3.52 8.70
N PRO A 61 8.88 4.49 7.78
CA PRO A 61 9.99 5.31 7.34
C PRO A 61 10.49 6.18 8.51
N PHE A 62 11.69 6.72 8.39
CA PHE A 62 12.29 7.46 9.51
C PHE A 62 11.45 8.68 9.91
N THR A 63 11.38 8.96 11.22
CA THR A 63 10.65 10.12 11.72
C THR A 63 11.38 11.41 11.36
N PRO A 64 10.71 12.42 10.80
CA PRO A 64 11.34 13.70 10.50
C PRO A 64 11.90 14.35 11.78
N THR A 65 13.09 14.94 11.68
CA THR A 65 13.70 15.71 12.77
C THR A 65 13.05 17.09 12.93
N THR A 66 13.40 17.86 13.96
CA THR A 66 12.82 19.20 14.24
C THR A 66 12.86 20.18 13.06
N ASN A 67 13.78 19.98 12.10
CA ASN A 67 13.94 20.84 10.93
C ASN A 67 13.46 20.16 9.64
N MET A 68 12.70 19.07 9.71
CA MET A 68 12.18 18.33 8.57
C MET A 68 10.67 18.21 8.69
N ALA A 69 9.99 18.25 7.55
CA ALA A 69 8.58 17.95 7.42
C ALA A 69 8.41 16.87 6.34
N VAL A 70 7.40 16.02 6.51
CA VAL A 70 7.05 14.97 5.56
C VAL A 70 5.88 15.46 4.73
N ASN A 71 5.97 15.36 3.40
CA ASN A 71 4.94 15.93 2.53
C ASN A 71 3.77 14.97 2.31
N ASN A 72 4.03 13.65 2.34
CA ASN A 72 3.08 12.65 1.83
C ASN A 72 3.12 11.28 2.54
N TYR A 73 3.28 11.23 3.87
CA TYR A 73 3.16 9.96 4.61
C TYR A 73 1.86 9.90 5.41
N THR A 74 0.86 9.20 4.88
CA THR A 74 -0.44 8.96 5.53
C THR A 74 -0.87 7.49 5.47
N GLY A 75 -0.01 6.61 4.98
CA GLY A 75 -0.38 5.26 4.56
C GLY A 75 0.38 4.15 5.25
N VAL A 76 0.00 2.93 4.89
CA VAL A 76 0.72 1.71 5.25
C VAL A 76 2.04 1.65 4.49
N PRO A 77 3.15 1.28 5.16
CA PRO A 77 4.44 1.19 4.49
C PRO A 77 4.48 -0.07 3.61
N VAL A 78 4.44 0.12 2.29
CA VAL A 78 4.53 -0.94 1.27
C VAL A 78 5.81 -0.80 0.43
N VAL A 79 6.27 -1.91 -0.14
CA VAL A 79 7.45 -1.94 -1.02
C VAL A 79 7.22 -1.04 -2.23
N GLY A 80 8.23 -0.24 -2.57
CA GLY A 80 8.14 0.76 -3.64
C GLY A 80 7.51 2.09 -3.21
N MET A 81 6.97 2.21 -1.99
CA MET A 81 6.50 3.48 -1.46
C MET A 81 7.65 4.49 -1.37
N VAL A 82 7.39 5.72 -1.82
CA VAL A 82 8.33 6.84 -1.79
C VAL A 82 7.81 7.87 -0.79
N VAL A 83 8.61 8.16 0.23
CA VAL A 83 8.30 9.19 1.23
C VAL A 83 9.25 10.35 1.04
N GLU A 84 8.68 11.52 0.76
CA GLU A 84 9.42 12.75 0.54
C GLU A 84 9.49 13.60 1.81
N TYR A 85 10.70 14.04 2.13
CA TYR A 85 11.00 14.93 3.24
C TYR A 85 11.62 16.21 2.71
N TYR A 86 11.17 17.33 3.28
CA TYR A 86 11.70 18.65 3.01
C TYR A 86 12.06 19.35 4.32
N CYS A 87 12.98 20.31 4.26
CA CYS A 87 13.34 21.06 5.46
C CYS A 87 12.28 22.11 5.81
N ALA A 88 11.91 22.17 7.10
CA ALA A 88 11.07 23.23 7.62
C ALA A 88 11.81 24.58 7.49
N GLY A 89 11.08 25.64 7.11
CA GLY A 89 11.63 26.85 6.49
C GLY A 89 12.89 27.46 7.10
N GLY A 90 13.85 27.79 6.22
CA GLY A 90 14.91 28.78 6.47
C GLY A 90 16.28 28.27 6.92
N ARG A 91 16.63 26.98 6.75
CA ARG A 91 17.88 26.42 7.33
C ARG A 91 18.84 25.68 6.38
N PHE A 92 18.73 25.84 5.06
CA PHE A 92 19.82 25.52 4.12
C PHE A 92 20.15 26.70 3.20
N VAL A 93 21.41 26.74 2.76
CA VAL A 93 22.03 27.80 1.93
C VAL A 93 21.62 27.66 0.45
N ASP A 94 20.98 26.54 0.11
CA ASP A 94 20.39 26.19 -1.17
C ASP A 94 18.95 25.66 -0.94
N THR A 95 17.98 26.24 -1.64
CA THR A 95 16.54 25.97 -1.47
C THR A 95 16.07 24.63 -2.05
N GLU A 96 16.99 23.68 -2.29
CA GLU A 96 16.80 22.60 -3.29
C GLU A 96 17.11 21.17 -2.79
N THR A 97 17.39 20.99 -1.50
CA THR A 97 17.70 19.65 -0.97
C THR A 97 16.44 18.97 -0.44
N SER A 98 15.97 17.93 -1.15
CA SER A 98 14.91 17.02 -0.70
C SER A 98 15.51 15.66 -0.36
N TYR A 99 14.86 14.92 0.53
CA TYR A 99 15.22 13.52 0.82
C TYR A 99 14.07 12.63 0.42
N ILE A 100 14.37 11.54 -0.29
CA ILE A 100 13.41 10.47 -0.53
C ILE A 100 13.80 9.23 0.28
N SER A 101 12.81 8.58 0.86
CA SER A 101 12.94 7.27 1.47
C SER A 101 12.14 6.28 0.63
N VAL A 102 12.80 5.24 0.11
CA VAL A 102 12.16 4.19 -0.70
C VAL A 102 12.27 2.86 0.02
N CYS A 103 11.16 2.17 0.19
CA CYS A 103 11.17 0.85 0.79
C CYS A 103 11.47 -0.25 -0.23
N ASN A 104 12.42 -1.13 0.10
CA ASN A 104 12.81 -2.29 -0.72
C ASN A 104 12.52 -3.64 -0.02
N GLY A 105 11.43 -3.70 0.76
CA GLY A 105 10.95 -4.91 1.47
C GLY A 105 11.70 -5.29 2.74
N THR A 106 12.99 -4.99 2.85
CA THR A 106 13.77 -5.31 4.07
C THR A 106 14.25 -4.07 4.82
N HIS A 107 14.37 -2.94 4.14
CA HIS A 107 14.84 -1.69 4.71
C HIS A 107 14.37 -0.50 3.87
N TRP A 108 14.44 0.68 4.48
CA TRP A 108 14.26 1.96 3.82
C TRP A 108 15.59 2.48 3.31
N ASN A 109 15.66 2.78 2.01
CA ASN A 109 16.80 3.43 1.38
C ASN A 109 16.55 4.94 1.31
N VAL A 110 17.41 5.70 1.99
CA VAL A 110 17.35 7.17 1.98
C VAL A 110 18.31 7.70 0.93
N SER A 111 17.80 8.50 -0.01
CA SER A 111 18.60 9.18 -1.03
C SER A 111 18.36 10.69 -0.95
N ILE A 112 19.45 11.45 -1.11
CA ILE A 112 19.40 12.91 -1.22
C ILE A 112 19.12 13.24 -2.69
N ILE A 113 18.02 13.94 -2.94
CA ILE A 113 17.74 14.49 -4.27
C ILE A 113 17.94 15.99 -4.18
N PHE A 114 18.94 16.47 -4.92
CA PHE A 114 19.02 17.87 -5.29
C PHE A 114 18.00 18.08 -6.39
N LEU A 115 16.85 18.65 -6.04
CA LEU A 115 15.94 19.19 -7.04
C LEU A 115 16.62 20.45 -7.56
N ARG A 116 17.59 20.30 -8.47
CA ARG A 116 18.02 21.44 -9.28
C ARG A 116 16.75 21.99 -9.88
N GLY A 117 16.36 23.18 -9.45
CA GLY A 117 15.42 23.99 -10.17
C GLY A 117 15.95 24.07 -11.59
N GLN A 118 15.28 23.38 -12.51
CA GLN A 118 15.14 23.91 -13.85
C GLN A 118 14.35 25.23 -13.70
N TYR A 119 15.04 26.27 -13.24
CA TYR A 119 14.74 27.60 -13.71
C TYR A 119 15.26 27.62 -15.15
N ASP A 120 14.45 27.11 -16.08
CA ASP A 120 14.61 27.50 -17.48
C ASP A 120 14.28 28.99 -17.57
N ASN A 121 15.26 29.74 -18.09
CA ASN A 121 15.16 31.16 -18.42
C ASN A 121 14.10 31.42 -19.49
N SER A 122 13.21 32.40 -19.29
CA SER A 122 12.55 33.31 -20.26
C SER A 122 11.33 33.94 -19.55
N ASP A 123 11.13 35.24 -19.40
CA ASP A 123 11.59 36.45 -20.10
C ASP A 123 11.81 37.62 -19.10
#